data_AF-S3BAZ3-F1
#
_entry.id   AF-S3BAZ3-F1
#
_cell.length_a   1.000
_cell.length_b   1.000
_cell.length_c   1.000
_cell.angle_alpha   90.00
_cell.angle_beta   90.00
_cell.angle_gamma   90.00
#
_symmetry.space_group_name_H-M   'P 1'
#
loop_
_entity.id
_entity.type
_entity.pdbx_description
1 polymer ?
#
loop_
_entity_poly.entity_id
_entity_poly.type
_entity_poly.pdbx_seq_one_letter_code
_entity_poly.pdbx_strand_id
1 'polypeptide(L)' 'MTGSNFRSIREHLELSVEQLADILRVSAHQIIAWEHGMSQIPSVYADRLFRFDRHGLCFFAPRS' A
#
# COMPACT_ATOMS: atom_id res chain seq x y z
N MET A 1 11.73 -4.45 -1.64
CA MET A 1 10.80 -3.41 -2.17
C MET A 1 11.23 -2.06 -1.60
N THR A 2 11.41 -1.04 -2.42
CA THR A 2 11.79 0.30 -1.97
C THR A 2 10.55 1.17 -1.75
N GLY A 3 10.67 2.22 -0.92
CA GLY A 3 9.57 3.15 -0.65
C GLY A 3 9.00 3.81 -1.90
N SER A 4 9.87 4.14 -2.86
CA SER A 4 9.47 4.68 -4.17
C SER A 4 8.57 3.72 -4.94
N ASN A 5 8.86 2.41 -4.90
CA ASN A 5 8.07 1.39 -5.58
C ASN A 5 6.70 1.21 -4.89
N PHE A 6 6.65 1.36 -3.56
CA PHE A 6 5.41 1.34 -2.79
C PHE A 6 4.48 2.47 -3.21
N ARG A 7 5.04 3.67 -3.35
CA ARG A 7 4.31 4.84 -3.84
C ARG A 7 3.79 4.65 -5.26
N SER A 8 4.62 4.16 -6.17
CA SER A 8 4.20 3.92 -7.56
C SER A 8 3.05 2.93 -7.65
N ILE A 9 3.05 1.84 -6.87
CA ILE A 9 1.93 0.88 -6.86
C ILE A 9 0.67 1.51 -6.26
N ARG A 10 0.80 2.30 -5.19
CA ARG A 10 -0.33 3.03 -4.61
C ARG A 10 -0.97 3.99 -5.62
N GLU A 11 -0.16 4.76 -6.34
CA GLU A 11 -0.61 5.68 -7.38
C GLU A 11 -1.21 4.93 -8.58
N HIS A 12 -0.66 3.77 -8.95
CA HIS A 12 -1.22 2.91 -9.99
C HIS A 12 -2.62 2.37 -9.63
N LEU A 13 -2.84 2.07 -8.36
CA LEU A 13 -4.14 1.63 -7.83
C LEU A 13 -5.10 2.80 -7.56
N GLU A 14 -4.69 4.04 -7.86
CA GLU A 14 -5.45 5.28 -7.59
C GLU A 14 -5.88 5.43 -6.13
N LEU A 15 -5.07 4.90 -5.20
CA LEU A 15 -5.36 4.90 -3.77
C LEU A 15 -4.72 6.10 -3.06
N SER A 16 -5.50 6.70 -2.17
CA SER A 16 -4.97 7.64 -1.18
C SER A 16 -4.16 6.90 -0.11
N VAL A 17 -3.24 7.61 0.55
CA VAL A 17 -2.46 7.07 1.67
C VAL A 17 -3.39 6.50 2.75
N GLU A 18 -4.49 7.19 3.06
CA GLU A 18 -5.48 6.76 4.06
C GLU A 18 -6.24 5.50 3.62
N GLN A 19 -6.64 5.41 2.35
CA GLN A 19 -7.32 4.23 1.83
C GLN A 19 -6.41 3.02 1.84
N LEU A 20 -5.15 3.19 1.44
CA LEU A 20 -4.18 2.10 1.48
C LEU A 20 -3.88 1.67 2.92
N ALA A 21 -3.80 2.64 3.84
CA ALA A 21 -3.64 2.38 5.26
C ALA A 21 -4.81 1.55 5.81
N ASP A 22 -6.06 1.87 5.44
CA ASP A 22 -7.25 1.11 5.82
C ASP A 22 -7.23 -0.32 5.25
N ILE A 23 -6.92 -0.48 3.95
CA ILE A 23 -6.82 -1.78 3.28
C ILE A 23 -5.75 -2.67 3.95
N LEU A 24 -4.59 -2.08 4.26
CA LEU A 24 -3.49 -2.79 4.91
C LEU A 24 -3.66 -2.92 6.43
N ARG A 25 -4.68 -2.26 7.01
CA ARG A 25 -4.94 -2.18 8.46
C ARG A 25 -3.73 -1.65 9.24
N VAL A 26 -3.14 -0.58 8.74
CA VAL A 26 -2.01 0.14 9.37
C VAL A 26 -2.32 1.63 9.45
N SER A 27 -1.51 2.38 10.19
CA SER A 27 -1.67 3.84 10.26
C SER A 27 -1.15 4.52 8.99
N ALA A 28 -1.81 5.59 8.56
CA ALA A 28 -1.35 6.42 7.43
C ALA A 28 0.10 6.91 7.60
N HIS A 29 0.48 7.24 8.83
CA HIS A 29 1.85 7.65 9.15
C HIS A 29 2.88 6.55 8.84
N GLN A 30 2.50 5.29 9.00
CA GLN A 30 3.35 4.14 8.73
C GLN A 30 3.52 3.91 7.23
N ILE A 31 2.47 4.15 6.44
CA ILE A 31 2.56 4.18 4.97
C ILE A 31 3.54 5.27 4.52
N ILE A 32 3.43 6.48 5.06
CA ILE A 32 4.35 7.59 4.74
C ILE A 32 5.79 7.22 5.12
N ALA A 33 6.02 6.65 6.30
CA ALA A 33 7.35 6.21 6.71
C ALA A 33 7.95 5.17 5.75
N TRP A 34 7.12 4.28 5.22
CA TRP A 34 7.52 3.29 4.20
C TRP A 34 7.81 3.93 2.84
N GLU A 35 6.95 4.83 2.36
CA GLU A 35 7.14 5.53 1.08
C GLU A 35 8.41 6.39 1.08
N HIS A 36 8.69 7.07 2.19
CA HIS A 36 9.87 7.91 2.35
C HIS A 36 11.15 7.12 2.68
N GLY A 37 11.06 5.80 2.84
CA GLY A 37 12.21 4.96 3.20
C GLY A 37 12.73 5.19 4.63
N MET A 38 11.95 5.86 5.49
CA MET A 38 12.25 6.04 6.92
C MET A 38 12.14 4.73 7.69
N SER A 39 11.34 3.78 7.19
CA SER A 39 11.17 2.47 7.79
C SER A 39 11.14 1.38 6.71
N GLN A 40 11.64 0.19 7.06
CA GLN A 40 11.64 -0.94 6.14
C GLN A 40 10.24 -1.54 6.05
N ILE A 41 9.74 -1.72 4.82
CA ILE A 41 8.45 -2.37 4.59
C ILE A 41 8.57 -3.87 4.91
N PRO A 42 7.74 -4.41 5.82
CA PRO A 42 7.73 -5.85 6.07
C PRO A 42 7.23 -6.60 4.83
N SER A 43 7.84 -7.76 4.55
CA SER A 43 7.55 -8.56 3.35
C SER A 43 6.09 -8.95 3.20
N VAL A 44 5.37 -9.14 4.31
CA VAL A 44 3.92 -9.46 4.31
C VAL A 44 3.09 -8.36 3.67
N TYR A 45 3.41 -7.08 3.92
CA TYR A 45 2.68 -5.96 3.33
C TYR A 45 3.08 -5.73 1.88
N ALA A 46 4.37 -5.91 1.56
CA ALA A 46 4.84 -5.87 0.18
C ALA A 46 4.12 -6.93 -0.68
N ASP A 47 4.03 -8.17 -0.20
CA ASP A 47 3.36 -9.27 -0.90
C ASP A 47 1.87 -8.98 -1.12
N ARG A 48 1.16 -8.43 -0.11
CA ARG A 48 -0.23 -7.97 -0.26
C ARG A 48 -0.35 -6.91 -1.35
N LEU A 49 0.53 -5.92 -1.35
CA LEU A 49 0.50 -4.83 -2.34
C LEU A 49 0.70 -5.36 -3.77
N PHE A 50 1.65 -6.28 -3.97
CA PHE A 50 1.86 -6.93 -5.26
C PHE A 50 0.67 -7.76 -5.72
N ARG A 51 -0.05 -8.40 -4.80
CA ARG A 51 -1.29 -9.12 -5.15
C ARG A 51 -2.37 -8.15 -5.60
N PHE A 52 -2.51 -6.98 -4.97
CA PHE A 52 -3.47 -5.96 -5.39
C PHE A 52 -3.15 -5.38 -6.76
N ASP A 53 -1.88 -5.09 -7.02
CA ASP A 53 -1.40 -4.66 -8.33
C ASP A 53 -1.76 -5.69 -9.42
N ARG A 54 -1.42 -6.95 -9.18
CA ARG A 54 -1.61 -8.03 -10.17
C ARG A 54 -3.06 -8.45 -10.39
N HIS A 55 -3.89 -8.45 -9.36
CA HIS A 55 -5.25 -9.02 -9.39
C HIS A 55 -6.37 -7.99 -9.23
N GLY A 56 -6.02 -6.72 -9.02
CA GLY A 56 -6.96 -5.65 -8.71
C GLY A 56 -7.50 -5.69 -7.28
N LEU A 57 -8.21 -4.63 -6.91
CA LEU A 57 -8.79 -4.44 -5.56
C LEU A 57 -10.15 -5.14 -5.37
N CYS A 58 -10.62 -5.95 -6.33
CA CYS A 58 -12.01 -6.41 -6.43
C CYS A 58 -12.58 -7.12 -5.18
N PHE A 59 -11.72 -7.73 -4.35
CA PHE A 59 -12.12 -8.38 -3.08
C PHE A 59 -11.87 -7.53 -1.82
N PHE A 60 -11.13 -6.43 -1.94
CA PHE A 60 -10.55 -5.69 -0.79
C PHE A 60 -10.80 -4.18 -0.81
N ALA A 61 -11.38 -3.64 -1.89
CA ALA A 61 -11.80 -2.24 -1.95
C ALA A 61 -12.88 -1.99 -0.87
N PRO A 62 -12.72 -0.97 0.00
CA PRO A 62 -13.79 -0.59 0.91
C PRO A 62 -15.02 -0.21 0.08
N ARG A 63 -16.17 -0.84 0.40
CA ARG A 63 -17.46 -0.46 -0.20
C ARG A 63 -17.72 1.01 0.16
N SER A 64 -17.76 1.87 -0.85
CA SER A 64 -18.27 3.24 -0.72
C SER A 64 -19.73 3.25 -0.29
#